data_AF-A0A1I8HZF1-F1
#
_entry.id   AF-A0A1I8HZF1-F1
#
_cell.length_a   1.000
_cell.length_b   1.000
_cell.length_c   1.000
_cell.angle_alpha   90.00
_cell.angle_beta   90.00
_cell.angle_gamma   90.00
#
_symmetry.space_group_name_H-M   'P 1'
#
loop_
_entity.id
_entity.type
_entity.pdbx_description
1 polymer ?
#
loop_
_entity_poly.entity_id
_entity_poly.type
_entity_poly.pdbx_seq_one_letter_code
_entity_poly.pdbx_strand_id
1 'polypeptide(L)'
;MWPFARQLFLSSCLSRSRLYSSATQAKSSLPPTVAIVGSGPASFYVAQQLLKLHPSMQVDLLERLPVPFGLVRYGVAPDHPDVKNVITGFTKIARDPRLAFFGNVSVGTDVRLRHLLDAYTAVVLAYGASRAKRLGIPGEDSLDNVLSAR
;
A
#
# COMPACT_ATOMS: atom_id res chain seq x y z
N MET A 1 47.57 -24.98 43.57
CA MET A 1 48.35 -25.30 42.36
C MET A 1 48.00 -24.29 41.27
N TRP A 2 48.89 -23.31 41.08
CA TRP A 2 48.93 -22.28 40.03
C TRP A 2 49.36 -22.95 38.69
N PRO A 3 49.31 -22.34 37.48
CA PRO A 3 48.29 -21.49 36.81
C PRO A 3 48.08 -21.86 35.32
N PHE A 4 47.24 -21.10 34.60
CA PHE A 4 47.75 -20.30 33.47
C PHE A 4 46.84 -19.07 33.25
N ALA A 5 47.44 -17.89 33.34
CA ALA A 5 46.84 -16.59 33.10
C ALA A 5 47.35 -16.04 31.77
N ARG A 6 46.49 -15.31 31.04
CA ARG A 6 46.76 -14.00 30.40
C ARG A 6 45.49 -13.54 29.66
N GLN A 7 44.80 -12.48 30.11
CA GLN A 7 44.98 -11.06 29.69
C GLN A 7 44.48 -10.84 28.25
N LEU A 8 43.50 -10.00 27.93
CA LEU A 8 43.39 -8.53 28.12
C LEU A 8 41.95 -8.09 27.74
N PHE A 9 41.24 -7.33 28.59
CA PHE A 9 40.91 -5.88 28.48
C PHE A 9 39.67 -5.47 27.65
N LEU A 10 38.69 -4.96 28.42
CA LEU A 10 37.94 -3.69 28.30
C LEU A 10 37.06 -3.36 27.08
N SER A 11 35.77 -3.19 27.41
CA SER A 11 34.86 -2.08 27.10
C SER A 11 35.08 -1.26 25.82
N SER A 12 34.05 -1.18 24.99
CA SER A 12 33.41 0.11 24.65
C SER A 12 32.21 -0.07 23.70
N CYS A 13 31.25 0.84 23.85
CA CYS A 13 30.06 1.07 23.05
C CYS A 13 30.11 0.60 21.59
N LEU A 14 29.35 -0.44 21.25
CA LEU A 14 28.91 -0.67 19.87
C LEU A 14 27.65 0.16 19.62
N SER A 15 27.88 1.45 19.36
CA SER A 15 26.98 2.24 18.51
C SER A 15 26.82 1.47 17.21
N ARG A 16 25.62 0.90 16.99
CA ARG A 16 25.22 0.36 15.68
C ARG A 16 25.09 1.54 14.73
N SER A 17 26.22 2.00 14.20
CA SER A 17 26.27 2.76 12.97
C SER A 17 25.57 1.90 11.91
N ARG A 18 24.38 2.33 11.49
CA ARG A 18 23.79 1.89 10.22
C ARG A 18 24.80 2.25 9.15
N LEU A 19 25.57 1.27 8.70
CA LEU A 19 26.30 1.36 7.46
C LEU A 19 25.23 1.54 6.37
N TYR A 20 25.04 2.78 5.95
CA TYR A 20 24.38 3.07 4.69
C TYR A 20 25.28 2.48 3.61
N SER A 21 24.96 1.27 3.17
CA SER A 21 25.56 0.69 1.98
C SER A 21 25.12 1.58 0.81
N SER A 22 26.00 2.47 0.37
CA SER A 22 25.89 3.17 -0.91
C SER A 22 26.20 2.17 -2.03
N ALA A 23 25.34 1.16 -2.17
CA ALA A 23 25.35 0.33 -3.36
C ALA A 23 24.87 1.23 -4.49
N THR A 24 25.78 1.61 -5.37
CA THR A 24 25.51 2.31 -6.62
C THR A 24 24.60 1.39 -7.45
N GLN A 25 23.29 1.60 -7.35
CA GLN A 25 22.30 0.79 -8.04
C GLN A 25 22.46 1.04 -9.54
N ALA A 26 22.78 0.00 -10.30
CA ALA A 26 22.82 0.05 -11.75
C ALA A 26 21.49 0.62 -12.25
N LYS A 27 21.53 1.74 -12.97
CA LYS A 27 20.35 2.39 -13.54
C LYS A 27 19.76 1.43 -14.58
N SER A 28 18.67 0.74 -14.23
CA SER A 28 17.87 0.03 -15.22
C SER A 28 17.40 1.06 -16.25
N SER A 29 17.57 0.76 -17.54
CA SER A 29 17.15 1.63 -18.65
C SER A 29 15.63 1.72 -18.82
N LEU A 30 14.88 0.83 -18.16
CA LEU A 30 13.43 0.83 -18.16
C LEU A 30 12.88 1.92 -17.23
N PRO A 31 11.76 2.57 -17.60
CA PRO A 31 11.06 3.49 -16.72
C PRO A 31 10.70 2.79 -15.39
N PRO A 32 10.86 3.45 -14.24
CA PRO A 32 10.49 2.87 -12.96
C PRO A 32 8.99 2.58 -12.93
N THR A 33 8.62 1.42 -12.37
CA THR A 33 7.24 0.95 -12.28
C THR A 33 6.82 0.85 -10.81
N VAL A 34 5.62 1.33 -10.50
CA VAL A 34 5.05 1.27 -9.14
C VAL A 34 3.70 0.59 -9.16
N ALA A 35 3.56 -0.46 -8.35
CA ALA A 35 2.26 -1.07 -8.08
C ALA A 35 1.62 -0.43 -6.84
N ILE A 36 0.35 -0.06 -6.93
CA ILE A 36 -0.44 0.43 -5.81
C ILE A 36 -1.59 -0.55 -5.58
N VAL A 37 -1.64 -1.14 -4.38
CA VAL A 37 -2.66 -2.10 -3.98
C VAL A 37 -3.85 -1.35 -3.37
N GLY A 38 -4.99 -1.40 -4.07
CA GLY A 38 -6.21 -0.65 -3.78
C GLY A 38 -6.42 0.50 -4.78
N SER A 39 -7.67 0.92 -4.96
CA SER A 39 -8.06 2.03 -5.86
C SER A 39 -8.91 3.10 -5.17
N GLY A 40 -8.74 3.26 -3.85
CA GLY A 40 -9.40 4.31 -3.08
C GLY A 40 -8.73 5.68 -3.23
N PRO A 41 -9.18 6.70 -2.45
CA PRO A 41 -8.58 8.03 -2.47
C PRO A 41 -7.07 8.03 -2.24
N ALA A 42 -6.59 7.25 -1.28
CA ALA A 42 -5.17 7.15 -0.96
C ALA A 42 -4.35 6.76 -2.21
N SER A 43 -4.81 5.76 -2.97
CA SER A 43 -4.16 5.31 -4.20
C SER A 43 -4.11 6.39 -5.27
N PHE A 44 -5.23 7.09 -5.48
CA PHE A 44 -5.28 8.15 -6.49
C PHE A 44 -4.43 9.37 -6.13
N TYR A 45 -4.34 9.74 -4.85
CA TYR A 45 -3.44 10.81 -4.42
C TYR A 45 -1.97 10.42 -4.55
N VAL A 46 -1.62 9.17 -4.23
CA VAL A 46 -0.26 8.64 -4.48
C VAL A 46 0.05 8.65 -5.97
N ALA A 47 -0.84 8.11 -6.81
CA ALA A 47 -0.67 8.08 -8.26
C ALA A 47 -0.51 9.49 -8.84
N GLN A 48 -1.35 10.45 -8.43
CA GLN A 48 -1.26 11.84 -8.85
C GLN A 48 0.14 12.43 -8.57
N GLN A 49 0.66 12.19 -7.36
CA GLN A 49 1.95 12.74 -6.96
C GLN A 49 3.12 12.06 -7.69
N LEU A 50 3.07 10.74 -7.86
CA LEU A 50 4.08 10.01 -8.63
C LEU A 50 4.13 10.49 -10.09
N LEU A 51 2.98 10.59 -10.75
CA LEU A 51 2.85 11.03 -12.14
C LEU A 51 3.29 12.48 -12.36
N LYS A 52 3.15 13.32 -11.33
CA LYS A 52 3.59 14.72 -11.33
C LYS A 52 5.10 14.85 -11.14
N LEU A 53 5.68 14.10 -10.20
CA LEU A 53 7.09 14.21 -9.83
C LEU A 53 8.03 13.45 -10.78
N HIS A 54 7.54 12.37 -11.41
CA HIS A 54 8.34 11.49 -12.25
C HIS A 54 7.72 11.33 -13.65
N PRO A 55 8.16 12.11 -14.65
CA PRO A 55 7.59 12.12 -15.99
C PRO A 55 7.59 10.74 -16.69
N SER A 56 8.57 9.89 -16.42
CA SER A 56 8.70 8.56 -17.02
C SER A 56 8.10 7.43 -16.19
N MET A 57 7.57 7.69 -14.99
CA MET A 57 7.06 6.64 -14.10
C MET A 57 5.79 6.01 -14.66
N GLN A 58 5.69 4.68 -14.55
CA GLN A 58 4.47 3.90 -14.81
C GLN A 58 3.83 3.49 -13.49
N VAL A 59 2.49 3.57 -13.40
CA VAL A 59 1.72 3.28 -12.19
C VAL A 59 0.61 2.29 -12.48
N ASP A 60 0.60 1.17 -11.75
CA ASP A 60 -0.45 0.16 -11.86
C ASP A 60 -1.29 0.15 -10.58
N LEU A 61 -2.60 0.36 -10.72
CA LEU A 61 -3.56 0.20 -9.63
C LEU A 61 -4.14 -1.22 -9.65
N LEU A 62 -3.92 -2.00 -8.61
CA LEU A 62 -4.52 -3.32 -8.43
C LEU A 62 -5.67 -3.25 -7.43
N GLU A 63 -6.88 -3.59 -7.85
CA GLU A 63 -8.08 -3.50 -7.02
C GLU A 63 -8.83 -4.83 -6.99
N ARG A 64 -9.27 -5.22 -5.80
CA ARG A 64 -10.06 -6.44 -5.59
C ARG A 64 -11.45 -6.32 -6.20
N LEU A 65 -12.07 -5.15 -6.13
CA LEU A 65 -13.39 -4.89 -6.68
C LEU A 65 -13.33 -4.62 -8.20
N PRO A 66 -14.43 -4.81 -8.95
CA PRO A 66 -14.46 -4.58 -10.39
C PRO A 66 -14.37 -3.10 -10.78
N VAL A 67 -14.70 -2.19 -9.86
CA VAL A 67 -14.78 -0.75 -10.12
C VAL A 67 -13.96 0.04 -9.09
N PRO A 68 -13.36 1.18 -9.49
CA PRO A 68 -12.46 1.93 -8.63
C PRO A 68 -13.19 2.84 -7.63
N PHE A 69 -12.39 3.64 -6.92
CA PHE A 69 -12.75 4.75 -6.01
C PHE A 69 -13.05 4.36 -4.56
N GLY A 70 -13.10 3.07 -4.25
CA GLY A 70 -13.23 2.57 -2.88
C GLY A 70 -14.38 3.24 -2.11
N LEU A 71 -14.11 3.75 -0.90
CA LEU A 71 -15.14 4.35 -0.05
C LEU A 71 -15.79 5.61 -0.62
N VAL A 72 -15.21 6.29 -1.61
CA VAL A 72 -15.93 7.40 -2.27
C VAL A 72 -17.16 6.88 -3.00
N ARG A 73 -17.07 5.65 -3.54
CA ARG A 73 -18.20 4.97 -4.16
C ARG A 73 -19.05 4.22 -3.15
N TYR A 74 -18.41 3.45 -2.27
CA TYR A 74 -19.07 2.46 -1.41
C TYR A 74 -19.33 2.90 0.02
N GLY A 75 -18.76 4.02 0.47
CA GLY A 75 -18.88 4.50 1.85
C GLY A 75 -19.59 5.85 1.96
N VAL A 76 -19.32 6.79 1.05
CA VAL A 76 -19.98 8.10 1.06
C VAL A 76 -21.49 7.91 0.84
N ALA A 77 -22.25 8.43 1.79
CA ALA A 77 -23.70 8.32 1.83
C ALA A 77 -24.34 8.88 0.54
N PRO A 78 -25.48 8.32 0.10
CA PRO A 78 -26.10 8.68 -1.18
C PRO A 78 -26.64 10.12 -1.21
N ASP A 79 -27.00 10.66 -0.05
CA ASP A 79 -27.45 12.04 0.17
C ASP A 79 -26.30 13.06 0.28
N HIS A 80 -25.04 12.61 0.16
CA HIS A 80 -23.84 13.45 0.15
C HIS A 80 -23.14 13.42 -1.23
N PRO A 81 -23.80 13.85 -2.32
CA PRO A 81 -23.22 13.80 -3.66
C PRO A 81 -22.00 14.71 -3.80
N ASP A 82 -21.94 15.82 -3.06
CA ASP A 82 -20.84 16.80 -3.15
C ASP A 82 -19.48 16.20 -2.81
N VAL A 83 -19.45 15.27 -1.84
CA VAL A 83 -18.22 14.55 -1.44
C VAL A 83 -17.75 13.61 -2.57
N LYS A 84 -18.66 13.14 -3.42
CA LYS A 84 -18.35 12.28 -4.57
C LYS A 84 -17.74 13.04 -5.75
N ASN A 85 -17.76 14.38 -5.74
CA ASN A 85 -17.17 15.21 -6.80
C ASN A 85 -15.67 14.95 -7.02
N VAL A 86 -14.95 14.44 -6.01
CA VAL A 86 -13.54 14.04 -6.12
C VAL A 86 -13.31 12.96 -7.20
N ILE A 87 -14.34 12.17 -7.55
CA ILE A 87 -14.28 11.16 -8.62
C ILE A 87 -13.90 11.80 -9.96
N THR A 88 -14.32 13.03 -10.24
CA THR A 88 -13.97 13.73 -11.48
C THR A 88 -12.45 13.94 -11.58
N GLY A 89 -11.82 14.33 -10.47
CA GLY A 89 -10.36 14.46 -10.39
C GLY A 89 -9.64 13.12 -10.55
N PHE A 90 -10.13 12.08 -9.87
CA PHE A 90 -9.58 10.72 -9.98
C PHE A 90 -9.73 10.15 -11.39
N THR A 91 -10.84 10.43 -12.07
CA THR A 91 -11.07 10.02 -13.46
C THR A 91 -10.08 10.69 -14.40
N LYS A 92 -9.72 11.97 -14.15
CA LYS A 92 -8.67 12.66 -14.92
C LYS A 92 -7.31 11.98 -14.73
N ILE A 93 -6.98 11.59 -13.50
CA ILE A 93 -5.74 10.87 -13.18
C ILE A 93 -5.74 9.47 -13.83
N ALA A 94 -6.86 8.75 -13.77
CA ALA A 94 -7.02 7.43 -14.36
C ALA A 94 -6.89 7.40 -15.89
N ARG A 95 -7.04 8.55 -16.55
CA ARG A 95 -6.87 8.71 -18.00
C ARG A 95 -5.42 9.02 -18.40
N ASP A 96 -4.51 9.20 -17.45
CA ASP A 96 -3.09 9.35 -17.77
C ASP A 96 -2.60 8.06 -18.45
N PRO A 97 -1.94 8.13 -19.62
CA PRO A 97 -1.48 6.93 -20.35
C PRO A 97 -0.43 6.12 -19.59
N ARG A 98 0.15 6.68 -18.52
CA ARG A 98 1.11 6.01 -17.65
C ARG A 98 0.46 5.32 -16.44
N LEU A 99 -0.88 5.35 -16.35
CA LEU A 99 -1.63 4.71 -15.29
C LEU A 99 -2.51 3.60 -15.86
N ALA A 100 -2.32 2.36 -15.39
CA ALA A 100 -3.19 1.24 -15.70
C ALA A 100 -4.02 0.82 -14.47
N PHE A 101 -5.27 0.40 -14.71
CA PHE A 101 -6.16 -0.10 -13.67
C PHE A 101 -6.48 -1.58 -13.92
N PHE A 102 -6.28 -2.40 -12.89
CA PHE A 102 -6.57 -3.81 -12.87
C PHE A 102 -7.56 -4.12 -11.75
N GLY A 103 -8.85 -4.12 -12.09
CA GLY A 103 -9.93 -4.55 -11.19
C GLY A 103 -10.07 -6.06 -11.12
N ASN A 104 -10.83 -6.56 -10.14
CA ASN A 104 -10.99 -8.00 -9.87
C ASN A 104 -9.67 -8.74 -9.58
N VAL A 105 -8.68 -8.06 -8.99
CA VAL A 105 -7.38 -8.64 -8.60
C VAL A 105 -7.18 -8.51 -7.09
N SER A 106 -7.27 -9.62 -6.37
CA SER A 106 -7.06 -9.69 -4.92
C SER A 106 -5.60 -9.99 -4.61
N VAL A 107 -4.84 -8.96 -4.23
CA VAL A 107 -3.48 -9.16 -3.70
C VAL A 107 -3.55 -9.90 -2.37
N GLY A 108 -2.82 -11.00 -2.26
CA GLY A 108 -2.84 -11.95 -1.14
C GLY A 108 -3.54 -13.27 -1.47
N THR A 109 -4.49 -13.26 -2.43
CA THR A 109 -5.21 -14.46 -2.88
C THR A 109 -4.85 -14.81 -4.31
N ASP A 110 -5.12 -13.91 -5.26
CA ASP A 110 -4.91 -14.11 -6.70
C ASP A 110 -3.44 -13.86 -7.06
N VAL A 111 -2.87 -12.79 -6.50
CA VAL A 111 -1.45 -12.42 -6.68
C VAL A 111 -0.77 -12.31 -5.34
N ARG A 112 0.33 -13.04 -5.14
CA ARG A 112 1.11 -12.97 -3.89
C ARG A 112 1.95 -11.69 -3.86
N LEU A 113 2.02 -11.04 -2.69
CA LEU A 113 2.80 -9.81 -2.50
C LEU A 113 4.26 -9.93 -2.96
N ARG A 114 4.91 -11.07 -2.71
CA ARG A 114 6.29 -11.31 -3.15
C ARG A 114 6.48 -11.15 -4.67
N HIS A 115 5.51 -11.60 -5.47
CA HIS A 115 5.60 -11.49 -6.92
C HIS A 115 5.50 -10.02 -7.37
N LEU A 116 4.75 -9.18 -6.63
CA LEU A 116 4.72 -7.73 -6.88
C LEU A 116 6.05 -7.07 -6.51
N LEU A 117 6.67 -7.48 -5.40
CA LEU A 117 7.99 -6.97 -5.00
C LEU A 117 9.10 -7.35 -5.98
N ASP A 118 8.98 -8.52 -6.63
CA ASP A 118 9.92 -8.96 -7.65
C ASP A 118 9.71 -8.25 -9.00
N ALA A 119 8.45 -7.89 -9.33
CA ALA A 119 8.08 -7.33 -10.63
C ALA A 119 8.13 -5.79 -10.70
N TYR A 120 7.97 -5.10 -9.56
CA TYR A 120 7.88 -3.64 -9.51
C TYR A 120 9.05 -3.02 -8.75
N THR A 121 9.42 -1.79 -9.12
CA THR A 121 10.44 -1.03 -8.39
C THR A 121 9.99 -0.69 -6.97
N ALA A 122 8.69 -0.43 -6.78
CA ALA A 122 8.09 -0.25 -5.47
C ALA A 122 6.64 -0.72 -5.45
N VAL A 123 6.17 -1.09 -4.25
CA VAL A 123 4.78 -1.47 -4.00
C VAL A 123 4.22 -0.59 -2.88
N VAL A 124 3.08 0.05 -3.13
CA VAL A 124 2.36 0.88 -2.17
C VAL A 124 1.10 0.15 -1.71
N LEU A 125 0.94 -0.04 -0.40
CA LEU A 125 -0.25 -0.65 0.18
C LEU A 125 -1.26 0.44 0.55
N ALA A 126 -2.34 0.56 -0.23
CA ALA A 126 -3.39 1.57 -0.08
C ALA A 126 -4.80 0.95 -0.08
N TYR A 127 -4.92 -0.28 0.45
CA TYR A 127 -6.15 -1.08 0.43
C TYR A 127 -7.19 -0.71 1.50
N GLY A 128 -6.88 0.27 2.35
CA GLY A 128 -7.74 0.73 3.44
C GLY A 128 -7.94 -0.31 4.55
N ALA A 129 -8.96 -0.09 5.39
CA ALA A 129 -9.35 -1.05 6.44
C ALA A 129 -10.72 -1.61 6.08
N SER A 130 -10.81 -2.89 5.69
CA SER A 130 -12.06 -3.51 5.22
C SER A 130 -12.89 -4.16 6.32
N ARG A 131 -12.27 -4.54 7.44
CA ARG A 131 -12.92 -5.26 8.54
C ARG A 131 -13.57 -4.28 9.52
N ALA A 132 -14.81 -4.58 9.92
CA ALA A 132 -15.49 -3.89 11.01
C ALA A 132 -14.89 -4.31 12.37
N LYS A 133 -14.93 -3.39 13.35
CA LYS A 133 -14.55 -3.67 14.74
C LYS A 133 -15.66 -4.49 15.42
N ARG A 134 -15.28 -5.60 16.06
CA ARG A 134 -16.19 -6.40 16.91
C ARG A 134 -16.51 -5.65 18.21
N LEU A 135 -17.71 -5.85 18.75
CA LEU A 135 -18.11 -5.27 20.02
C LEU A 135 -17.57 -6.10 21.19
N GLY A 136 -17.38 -7.40 21.02
CA GLY A 136 -16.89 -8.33 22.03
C GLY A 136 -17.90 -8.55 23.16
N ILE A 137 -19.20 -8.46 22.86
CA ILE A 137 -20.29 -8.61 23.85
C ILE A 137 -21.11 -9.88 23.57
N PRO A 138 -21.68 -10.52 24.61
CA PRO A 138 -22.59 -11.64 24.42
C PRO A 138 -23.74 -11.28 23.49
N GLY A 139 -24.05 -12.16 22.54
CA GLY A 139 -25.10 -11.95 21.55
C GLY A 139 -24.63 -11.32 20.23
N GLU A 140 -23.37 -10.88 20.11
CA GLU A 140 -22.91 -10.15 18.90
C GLU A 140 -22.95 -10.97 17.61
N ASP A 141 -22.67 -12.28 17.68
CA ASP A 141 -22.68 -13.19 16.53
C ASP A 141 -23.89 -14.16 16.54
N SER A 142 -24.66 -14.22 17.64
CA SER A 142 -25.71 -15.22 17.84
C SER A 142 -27.14 -14.69 17.76
N LEU A 143 -27.33 -13.36 17.82
CA LEU A 143 -28.64 -12.73 17.70
C LEU A 143 -28.86 -12.24 16.27
N ASP A 144 -30.08 -12.42 15.78
CA ASP A 144 -30.49 -11.84 14.50
C ASP A 144 -30.50 -10.30 14.57
N ASN A 145 -30.26 -9.67 13.42
CA ASN A 145 -30.29 -8.21 13.24
C ASN A 145 -29.19 -7.43 13.98
N VAL A 146 -28.13 -8.08 14.47
CA VAL A 146 -26.90 -7.41 14.92
C VAL A 146 -25.95 -7.27 13.73
N LEU A 147 -25.83 -6.05 13.19
CA LEU A 147 -25.07 -5.78 11.96
C LEU A 147 -24.06 -4.64 12.16
N SER A 148 -22.97 -4.71 11.40
CA SER A 148 -22.05 -3.59 11.21
C SER A 148 -22.76 -2.45 10.48
N ALA A 149 -22.48 -1.20 10.88
CA ALA A 149 -22.99 -0.02 10.17
C ALA A 149 -22.40 0.15 8.77
N ARG A 150 -21.20 -0.41 8.55
CA ARG A 150 -20.53 -0.44 7.24
C ARG A 150 -21.02 -1.61 6.41
#